data_AF-A0A7Z6YB13-F1
#
_entry.id   AF-A0A7Z6YB13-F1
#
_cell.length_a   1.000
_cell.length_b   1.000
_cell.length_c   1.000
_cell.angle_alpha   90.00
_cell.angle_beta   90.00
_cell.angle_gamma   90.00
#
_symmetry.space_group_name_H-M   'P 1'
#
loop_
_entity.id
_entity.type
_entity.pdbx_description
1 polymer ?
#
loop_
_entity_poly.entity_id
_entity_poly.type
_entity_poly.pdbx_seq_one_letter_code
_entity_poly.pdbx_strand_id
1 'polypeptide(L)'
;MKNLFLAFIVGGMLLNADALNDKVENLMGERAYHTNKLFLERLFKNRKDFYVMGRLDSLKLLNTLKENGLLSFNFDKPSMLKITFKASSNPLAFAKSINNSLNMMGYSYVLPIKMQSSSGENVFSYELKTEYV
;
A
#
# COMPACT_ATOMS: atom_id res chain seq x y z
N MET A 1 14.82 -43.85 27.24
CA MET A 1 15.49 -42.91 26.31
C MET A 1 14.60 -41.69 26.15
N LYS A 2 14.83 -40.67 26.98
CA LYS A 2 13.86 -39.63 27.36
C LYS A 2 14.23 -38.25 26.79
N ASN A 3 14.94 -38.24 25.66
CA ASN A 3 15.61 -37.04 25.15
C ASN A 3 15.11 -36.60 23.76
N LEU A 4 14.07 -37.23 23.20
CA LEU A 4 13.58 -36.90 21.86
C LEU A 4 12.46 -35.85 21.84
N PHE A 5 11.84 -35.54 22.98
CA PHE A 5 10.73 -34.57 23.06
C PHE A 5 11.17 -33.10 23.14
N LEU A 6 12.45 -32.83 23.39
CA LEU A 6 12.98 -31.46 23.51
C LEU A 6 13.28 -30.80 22.15
N ALA A 7 13.32 -31.55 21.06
CA ALA A 7 13.57 -31.00 19.73
C ALA A 7 12.36 -30.28 19.12
N PHE A 8 11.14 -30.54 19.60
CA PHE A 8 9.93 -29.93 19.02
C PHE A 8 9.62 -28.53 19.57
N ILE A 9 10.09 -28.21 20.78
CA ILE A 9 9.85 -26.89 21.41
C ILE A 9 10.82 -25.82 20.88
N VAL A 10 11.99 -26.22 20.36
CA VAL A 10 12.97 -25.29 19.78
C VAL A 10 12.66 -24.95 18.31
N GLY A 11 11.88 -25.77 17.60
CA GLY A 11 11.52 -25.54 16.19
C GLY A 11 10.42 -24.50 15.95
N GLY A 12 9.68 -24.09 16.98
CA GLY A 12 8.50 -23.23 16.85
C GLY A 12 8.77 -21.72 16.75
N MET A 13 10.02 -21.26 16.89
CA MET A 13 10.34 -19.82 17.00
C MET A 13 10.74 -19.13 15.67
N LEU A 14 10.72 -19.82 14.53
CA LEU A 14 11.32 -19.25 13.30
C LEU A 14 10.35 -18.72 12.24
N LEU A 15 9.06 -18.62 12.53
CA LEU A 15 8.08 -18.03 11.60
C LEU A 15 7.32 -16.87 12.24
N ASN A 16 8.05 -15.87 12.74
CA ASN A 16 7.46 -14.53 12.84
C ASN A 16 7.54 -13.91 11.44
N ALA A 17 6.48 -14.11 10.66
CA ALA A 17 6.19 -13.23 9.54
C ALA A 17 6.09 -11.80 10.12
N ASP A 18 7.06 -10.96 9.79
CA ASP A 18 7.09 -9.58 10.27
C ASP A 18 5.98 -8.81 9.55
N ALA A 19 5.06 -8.20 10.29
CA ALA A 19 3.98 -7.40 9.73
C ALA A 19 4.46 -6.33 8.74
N LEU A 20 5.71 -5.84 8.88
CA LEU A 20 6.37 -4.98 7.91
C LEU A 20 6.62 -5.72 6.59
N ASN A 21 7.21 -6.91 6.62
CA ASN A 21 7.50 -7.69 5.41
C ASN A 21 6.21 -8.07 4.69
N ASP A 22 5.22 -8.58 5.44
CA ASP A 22 3.93 -8.96 4.87
C ASP A 22 3.26 -7.75 4.20
N LYS A 23 3.33 -6.57 4.83
CA LYS A 23 2.75 -5.36 4.26
C LYS A 23 3.52 -4.90 3.01
N VAL A 24 4.84 -4.96 3.02
CA VAL A 24 5.69 -4.63 1.86
C VAL A 24 5.36 -5.56 0.69
N GLU A 25 5.32 -6.87 0.93
CA GLU A 25 5.01 -7.86 -0.08
C GLU A 25 3.61 -7.66 -0.67
N ASN A 26 2.60 -7.41 0.17
CA ASN A 26 1.24 -7.11 -0.28
C ASN A 26 1.15 -5.83 -1.13
N LEU A 27 1.99 -4.81 -0.85
CA LEU A 27 1.99 -3.55 -1.60
C LEU A 27 2.76 -3.63 -2.91
N MET A 28 3.83 -4.42 -2.96
CA MET A 28 4.69 -4.55 -4.14
C MET A 28 4.26 -5.70 -5.07
N GLY A 29 3.58 -6.71 -4.53
CA GLY A 29 3.38 -8.01 -5.16
C GLY A 29 4.57 -8.95 -4.95
N GLU A 30 4.26 -10.25 -4.86
CA GLU A 30 5.21 -11.34 -4.55
C GLU A 30 6.48 -11.29 -5.43
N ARG A 31 6.31 -11.20 -6.76
CA ARG A 31 7.43 -11.19 -7.71
C ARG A 31 8.39 -10.01 -7.45
N ALA A 32 7.85 -8.81 -7.29
CA ALA A 32 8.66 -7.61 -7.09
C ALA A 32 9.35 -7.62 -5.72
N TYR A 33 8.67 -8.12 -4.68
CA TYR A 33 9.23 -8.31 -3.36
C TYR A 33 10.45 -9.25 -3.38
N HIS A 34 10.29 -10.44 -3.96
CA HIS A 34 11.37 -11.42 -4.05
C HIS A 34 12.54 -10.96 -4.92
N THR A 35 12.26 -10.29 -6.05
CA THR A 35 13.28 -9.73 -6.93
C THR A 35 14.14 -8.69 -6.22
N ASN A 36 13.54 -7.89 -5.33
CA ASN A 36 14.20 -6.78 -4.64
C ASN A 36 14.61 -7.10 -3.20
N LYS A 37 14.57 -8.37 -2.76
CA LYS A 37 14.71 -8.76 -1.35
C LYS A 37 15.94 -8.15 -0.65
N LEU A 38 17.12 -8.23 -1.28
CA LEU A 38 18.37 -7.67 -0.71
C LEU A 38 18.35 -6.14 -0.60
N PHE A 39 17.62 -5.45 -1.48
CA PHE A 39 17.42 -4.01 -1.36
C PHE A 39 16.47 -3.69 -0.21
N LEU A 40 15.36 -4.42 -0.10
CA LEU A 40 14.38 -4.26 0.98
C LEU A 40 15.00 -4.52 2.36
N GLU A 41 15.83 -5.54 2.49
CA GLU A 41 16.57 -5.82 3.75
C GLU A 41 17.46 -4.65 4.18
N ARG A 42 18.07 -3.94 3.22
CA ARG A 42 18.88 -2.74 3.50
C ARG A 42 18.01 -1.53 3.79
N LEU A 43 16.95 -1.33 3.00
CA LEU A 43 16.02 -0.20 3.14
C LEU A 43 15.29 -0.22 4.49
N PHE A 44 14.92 -1.41 4.95
CA PHE A 44 14.18 -1.62 6.20
C PHE A 44 15.08 -2.15 7.34
N LYS A 45 16.40 -1.93 7.26
CA LYS A 45 17.36 -2.41 8.28
C LYS A 45 16.97 -1.95 9.70
N ASN A 46 16.53 -0.70 9.83
CA ASN A 46 16.06 -0.14 11.10
C ASN A 46 14.55 -0.31 11.25
N ARG A 47 14.09 -1.56 11.41
CA ARG A 47 12.65 -1.88 11.45
C ARG A 47 11.84 -1.05 12.43
N LYS A 48 12.40 -0.74 13.61
CA LYS A 48 11.75 0.08 14.65
C LYS A 48 11.30 1.45 14.16
N ASP A 49 11.98 2.01 13.16
CA ASP A 49 11.65 3.32 12.60
C ASP A 49 10.29 3.31 11.88
N PHE A 50 9.76 2.14 11.54
CA PHE A 50 8.48 1.95 10.87
C PHE A 50 7.36 1.60 11.85
N TYR A 51 7.60 1.67 13.17
CA TYR A 51 6.60 1.39 14.19
C TYR A 51 6.40 2.59 15.11
N VAL A 52 5.15 2.95 15.36
CA VAL A 52 4.74 3.97 16.34
C VAL A 52 3.83 3.31 17.36
N MET A 53 4.21 3.35 18.63
CA MET A 53 3.47 2.69 19.73
C MET A 53 3.17 1.20 19.45
N GLY A 54 4.13 0.50 18.84
CA GLY A 54 4.00 -0.91 18.50
C GLY A 54 3.12 -1.21 17.28
N ARG A 55 2.61 -0.20 16.57
CA ARG A 55 1.83 -0.35 15.34
C ARG A 55 2.64 0.10 14.14
N LEU A 56 2.51 -0.63 13.03
CA LEU A 56 3.17 -0.29 11.78
C LEU A 56 2.69 1.08 11.28
N ASP A 57 3.61 2.01 11.09
CA ASP A 57 3.39 3.31 10.47
C ASP A 57 3.22 3.10 8.95
N SER A 58 1.97 2.89 8.56
CA SER A 58 1.62 2.62 7.16
C SER A 58 1.89 3.81 6.24
N LEU A 59 1.85 5.04 6.76
CA LEU A 59 2.10 6.23 5.96
C LEU A 59 3.59 6.35 5.64
N LYS A 60 4.44 6.20 6.67
CA LYS A 60 5.89 6.18 6.49
C LYS A 60 6.34 5.03 5.58
N LEU A 61 5.76 3.85 5.76
CA LEU A 61 6.02 2.69 4.91
C LEU A 61 5.68 2.99 3.45
N LEU A 62 4.45 3.46 3.18
CA LEU A 62 3.99 3.74 1.82
C LEU A 62 4.86 4.80 1.14
N ASN A 63 5.20 5.88 1.86
CA ASN A 63 6.08 6.93 1.34
C ASN A 63 7.48 6.40 1.03
N THR A 64 8.03 5.57 1.92
CA THR A 64 9.36 4.97 1.71
C THR A 64 9.37 4.09 0.46
N LEU A 65 8.35 3.24 0.26
CA LEU A 65 8.25 2.42 -0.94
C LEU A 65 8.08 3.28 -2.20
N LYS A 66 7.24 4.31 -2.14
CA LYS A 66 7.02 5.26 -3.24
C LYS A 66 8.29 5.99 -3.66
N GLU A 67 9.00 6.58 -2.69
CA GLU A 67 10.22 7.38 -2.93
C GLU A 67 11.37 6.54 -3.48
N ASN A 68 11.37 5.23 -3.19
CA ASN A 68 12.35 4.27 -3.71
C ASN A 68 11.89 3.55 -4.98
N GLY A 69 10.77 3.97 -5.60
CA GLY A 69 10.27 3.37 -6.85
C GLY A 69 9.83 1.91 -6.73
N LEU A 70 9.47 1.46 -5.52
CA LEU A 70 9.12 0.07 -5.23
C LEU A 70 7.63 -0.25 -5.43
N LEU A 71 6.80 0.78 -5.62
CA LEU A 71 5.38 0.60 -5.88
C LEU A 71 5.12 0.62 -7.39
N SER A 72 4.49 -0.44 -7.89
CA SER A 72 3.93 -0.46 -9.24
C SER A 72 2.44 -0.16 -9.16
N PHE A 73 2.01 0.95 -9.77
CA PHE A 73 0.60 1.31 -9.91
C PHE A 73 0.10 1.07 -11.35
N ASN A 74 0.89 0.38 -12.17
CA ASN A 74 0.57 0.09 -13.55
C ASN A 74 -0.44 -1.05 -13.64
N PHE A 75 -1.29 -0.98 -14.66
CA PHE A 75 -2.21 -2.05 -14.98
C PHE A 75 -1.53 -3.02 -15.95
N ASP A 76 -1.76 -4.32 -15.77
CA ASP A 76 -1.20 -5.36 -16.67
C ASP A 76 -1.59 -5.17 -18.14
N LYS A 77 -2.70 -4.45 -18.38
CA LYS A 77 -3.18 -4.09 -19.72
C LYS A 77 -3.93 -2.75 -19.68
N PRO A 78 -3.96 -2.00 -20.80
CA PRO A 78 -4.78 -0.81 -20.90
C PRO A 78 -6.25 -1.16 -20.63
N SER A 79 -6.87 -0.43 -19.72
CA SER A 79 -8.24 -0.68 -19.30
C SER A 79 -8.94 0.60 -18.87
N MET A 80 -10.25 0.54 -18.76
CA MET A 80 -11.05 1.64 -18.27
C MET A 80 -11.31 1.44 -16.78
N LEU A 81 -10.67 2.24 -15.95
CA LEU A 81 -10.83 2.23 -14.51
C LEU A 81 -11.97 3.16 -14.11
N LYS A 82 -13.06 2.60 -13.59
CA LYS A 82 -14.20 3.35 -13.04
C LYS A 82 -14.19 3.22 -11.53
N ILE A 83 -14.01 4.32 -10.82
CA ILE A 83 -13.96 4.34 -9.34
C ILE A 83 -14.97 5.33 -8.82
N THR A 84 -15.69 4.95 -7.75
CA THR A 84 -16.51 5.86 -6.96
C THR A 84 -15.99 5.90 -5.54
N PHE A 85 -15.58 7.09 -5.11
CA PHE A 85 -15.18 7.36 -3.74
C PHE A 85 -16.37 7.92 -2.96
N LYS A 86 -16.56 7.42 -1.74
CA LYS A 86 -17.66 7.81 -0.87
C LYS A 86 -17.14 8.04 0.55
N ALA A 87 -17.36 9.23 1.11
CA ALA A 87 -16.95 9.52 2.49
C ALA A 87 -17.78 10.63 3.13
N SER A 88 -18.07 10.46 4.42
CA SER A 88 -18.67 11.50 5.25
C SER A 88 -17.58 12.38 5.86
N SER A 89 -17.18 13.42 5.14
CA SER A 89 -16.02 14.26 5.50
C SER A 89 -16.13 15.67 4.92
N ASN A 90 -15.13 16.52 5.11
CA ASN A 90 -15.07 17.80 4.41
C ASN A 90 -14.87 17.55 2.90
N PRO A 91 -15.74 18.08 2.02
CA PRO A 91 -15.69 17.79 0.58
C PRO A 91 -14.36 18.20 -0.08
N LEU A 92 -13.79 19.34 0.31
CA LEU A 92 -12.56 19.86 -0.26
C LEU A 92 -11.34 19.04 0.16
N ALA A 93 -11.25 18.68 1.44
CA ALA A 93 -10.20 17.79 1.93
C ALA A 93 -10.30 16.41 1.27
N PHE A 94 -11.51 15.89 1.08
CA PHE A 94 -11.73 14.61 0.43
C PHE A 94 -11.32 14.63 -1.05
N ALA A 95 -11.73 15.66 -1.79
CA ALA A 95 -11.31 15.85 -3.17
C ALA A 95 -9.78 15.98 -3.29
N LYS A 96 -9.13 16.71 -2.38
CA LYS A 96 -7.66 16.83 -2.34
C LYS A 96 -6.98 15.48 -2.09
N SER A 97 -7.52 14.67 -1.18
CA SER A 97 -7.00 13.31 -0.92
C SER A 97 -7.13 12.42 -2.15
N ILE A 98 -8.26 12.47 -2.86
CA ILE A 98 -8.44 11.71 -4.10
C ILE A 98 -7.43 12.17 -5.16
N ASN A 99 -7.30 13.49 -5.37
CA ASN A 99 -6.34 14.05 -6.32
C ASN A 99 -4.90 13.66 -5.99
N ASN A 100 -4.50 13.70 -4.72
CA ASN A 100 -3.17 13.26 -4.30
C ASN A 100 -2.94 11.78 -4.62
N SER A 101 -3.93 10.91 -4.37
CA SER A 101 -3.84 9.49 -4.69
C SER A 101 -3.74 9.24 -6.20
N LEU A 102 -4.55 9.92 -7.01
CA LEU A 102 -4.50 9.82 -8.47
C LEU A 102 -3.16 10.34 -9.03
N ASN A 103 -2.64 11.46 -8.50
CA ASN A 103 -1.34 11.99 -8.85
C ASN A 103 -0.20 11.00 -8.53
N MET A 104 -0.29 10.28 -7.41
CA MET A 104 0.68 9.23 -7.05
C MET A 104 0.72 8.08 -8.06
N MET A 105 -0.39 7.84 -8.75
CA MET A 105 -0.51 6.83 -9.80
C MET A 105 -0.17 7.38 -11.19
N GLY A 106 0.31 8.62 -11.30
CA GLY A 106 0.64 9.27 -12.56
C GLY A 106 -0.52 9.99 -13.26
N TYR A 107 -1.72 9.97 -12.68
CA TYR A 107 -2.88 10.67 -13.25
C TYR A 107 -2.97 12.09 -12.71
N SER A 108 -2.45 13.05 -13.48
CA SER A 108 -2.55 14.48 -13.15
C SER A 108 -3.80 15.14 -13.75
N TYR A 109 -4.37 16.09 -13.01
CA TYR A 109 -5.47 16.96 -13.47
C TYR A 109 -6.75 16.23 -13.90
N VAL A 110 -7.07 15.09 -13.29
CA VAL A 110 -8.30 14.36 -13.60
C VAL A 110 -9.50 14.99 -12.88
N LEU A 111 -10.55 15.28 -13.64
CA LEU A 111 -11.81 15.77 -13.11
C LEU A 111 -12.80 14.62 -12.88
N PRO A 112 -13.62 14.67 -11.81
CA PRO A 112 -14.66 13.68 -11.58
C PRO A 112 -15.75 13.78 -12.66
N ILE A 113 -16.22 12.63 -13.13
CA ILE A 113 -17.38 12.52 -14.03
C ILE A 113 -18.70 12.73 -13.28
N LYS A 114 -18.69 12.58 -11.95
CA LYS A 114 -19.84 12.82 -11.08
C LYS A 114 -19.36 13.32 -9.72
N MET A 115 -19.99 14.38 -9.23
CA MET A 115 -19.76 14.93 -7.90
C MET A 115 -21.10 15.16 -7.22
N GLN A 116 -21.30 14.60 -6.03
CA GLN A 116 -22.47 14.83 -5.20
C GLN A 116 -22.03 15.08 -3.77
N SER A 117 -22.58 16.12 -3.15
CA SER A 117 -22.42 16.39 -1.72
C SER A 117 -23.81 16.66 -1.16
N SER A 118 -24.30 15.77 -0.31
CA SER A 118 -25.62 15.89 0.31
C SER A 118 -25.59 15.29 1.71
N SER A 119 -26.19 16.00 2.67
CA SER A 119 -26.39 15.50 4.05
C SER A 119 -25.11 14.96 4.72
N GLY A 120 -23.97 15.62 4.49
CA GLY A 120 -22.68 15.25 5.08
C GLY A 120 -21.95 14.09 4.37
N GLU A 121 -22.54 13.53 3.32
CA GLU A 121 -21.96 12.47 2.50
C GLU A 121 -21.46 13.05 1.17
N ASN A 122 -20.21 12.75 0.82
CA ASN A 122 -19.61 13.15 -0.43
C ASN A 122 -19.34 11.95 -1.31
N VAL A 123 -19.69 12.08 -2.58
CA VAL A 123 -19.50 11.07 -3.61
C VAL A 123 -18.80 11.69 -4.80
N PHE A 124 -17.68 11.08 -5.21
CA PHE A 124 -16.91 11.47 -6.39
C PHE A 124 -16.67 10.24 -7.25
N SER A 125 -17.09 10.28 -8.52
CA SER A 125 -16.83 9.22 -9.48
C SER A 125 -15.84 9.68 -10.55
N TYR A 126 -14.92 8.80 -10.92
CA TYR A 126 -13.89 9.03 -11.92
C TYR A 126 -13.91 7.90 -12.95
N GLU A 127 -13.56 8.25 -14.19
CA GLU A 127 -13.31 7.32 -15.27
C GLU A 127 -11.95 7.62 -15.89
N LEU A 128 -11.04 6.66 -15.80
CA LEU A 128 -9.63 6.81 -16.18
C LEU A 128 -9.30 5.78 -17.25
N LYS A 129 -8.67 6.23 -18.34
CA LYS A 129 -8.00 5.31 -19.26
C LYS A 129 -6.64 4.98 -18.67
N THR A 130 -6.44 3.72 -18.32
CA THR A 130 -5.15 3.27 -17.80
C THR A 130 -4.24 2.94 -18.98
N GLU A 131 -3.01 3.42 -18.89
CA GLU A 131 -1.98 3.10 -19.87
C GLU A 131 -1.19 1.88 -19.40
N TYR A 132 -0.71 1.09 -20.36
CA TYR A 132 0.32 0.10 -20.12
C TYR A 132 1.66 0.81 -20.36
N VAL A 133 2.55 0.75 -19.37
CA VAL A 133 3.91 1.28 -19.46
C VAL A 133 4.89 0.14 -19.29
#